data_AF-A0A1Q8XHC5-F1
#
_entry.id   AF-A0A1Q8XHC5-F1
#
_cell.length_a   1.000
_cell.length_b   1.000
_cell.length_c   1.000
_cell.angle_alpha   90.00
_cell.angle_beta   90.00
_cell.angle_gamma   90.00
#
_symmetry.space_group_name_H-M   'P 1'
#
loop_
_entity.id
_entity.type
_entity.pdbx_description
1 polymer ?
#
loop_
_entity_poly.entity_id
_entity_poly.type
_entity_poly.pdbx_seq_one_letter_code
_entity_poly.pdbx_strand_id
1 'polypeptide(L)'
;MRRSADALVKSPDSPDHHTVTESLAITVGDYFPVGDRMRRLTPRLAEATNAARSVLIEVAQHREVITYGELSDSIGRSVLPRHMGPLLSMIAHDCAARGEPSLASLVVSAATGEVGTEDSSWAPPQRLACWARWGEKWANG
;
A
#
# COMPACT_ATOMS: atom_id res chain seq x y z
N MET A 1 26.98 51.11 -2.16
CA MET A 1 26.08 51.13 -3.32
C MET A 1 26.35 49.87 -4.15
N ARG A 2 25.45 48.85 -4.09
CA ARG A 2 25.25 47.73 -5.04
C ARG A 2 26.41 46.70 -5.16
N ARG A 3 26.26 45.39 -5.41
CA ARG A 3 25.22 44.33 -5.46
C ARG A 3 26.00 43.01 -5.70
N SER A 4 25.50 41.89 -5.14
CA SER A 4 25.45 40.46 -5.59
C SER A 4 26.52 39.89 -6.56
N ALA A 5 26.88 38.60 -6.63
CA ALA A 5 26.24 37.32 -6.30
C ALA A 5 27.37 36.23 -6.38
N ASP A 6 27.42 35.23 -5.49
CA ASP A 6 26.75 33.93 -5.65
C ASP A 6 27.55 32.92 -6.50
N ALA A 7 28.13 31.93 -5.82
CA ALA A 7 28.47 30.62 -6.37
C ALA A 7 28.47 29.63 -5.20
N LEU A 8 27.28 29.44 -4.62
CA LEU A 8 27.01 28.32 -3.73
C LEU A 8 27.17 27.03 -4.53
N VAL A 9 28.21 26.24 -4.20
CA VAL A 9 28.35 24.85 -4.63
C VAL A 9 27.06 24.12 -4.28
N LYS A 10 26.28 23.76 -5.30
CA LYS A 10 25.13 22.88 -5.18
C LYS A 10 25.63 21.46 -5.48
N SER A 11 25.97 20.71 -4.44
CA SER A 11 26.19 19.26 -4.56
C SER A 11 24.91 18.60 -5.06
N PRO A 12 24.95 17.80 -6.14
CA PRO A 12 23.83 16.97 -6.57
C PRO A 12 24.11 15.53 -6.15
N ASP A 13 23.63 15.13 -4.97
CA ASP A 13 23.29 13.71 -4.69
C ASP A 13 22.65 13.61 -3.30
N SER A 14 21.41 14.08 -3.20
CA SER A 14 20.48 13.40 -2.30
C SER A 14 19.65 12.51 -3.22
N PRO A 15 19.66 11.18 -3.05
CA PRO A 15 18.68 10.36 -3.72
C PRO A 15 17.35 10.83 -3.20
N ASP A 16 16.57 11.49 -4.06
CA ASP A 16 15.16 11.64 -3.84
C ASP A 16 14.66 10.22 -3.58
N HIS A 17 14.17 9.92 -2.37
CA HIS A 17 13.28 8.77 -2.18
C HIS A 17 11.97 9.15 -2.87
N HIS A 18 12.02 9.27 -4.19
CA HIS A 18 10.86 9.33 -5.04
C HIS A 18 10.25 7.93 -4.95
N THR A 19 9.35 7.76 -4.00
CA THR A 19 8.28 6.77 -4.10
C THR A 19 7.62 7.05 -5.45
N VAL A 20 8.08 6.33 -6.48
CA VAL A 20 7.40 6.28 -7.77
C VAL A 20 6.02 5.75 -7.43
N THR A 21 5.06 6.65 -7.28
CA THR A 21 3.66 6.30 -7.12
C THR A 21 3.23 5.85 -8.51
N GLU A 22 3.56 4.62 -8.86
CA GLU A 22 3.08 4.00 -10.09
C GLU A 22 1.55 4.09 -10.06
N SER A 23 0.97 4.45 -11.21
CA SER A 23 -0.47 4.39 -11.37
C SER A 23 -0.98 2.96 -11.14
N LEU A 24 -2.20 2.82 -10.63
CA LEU A 24 -2.84 1.51 -10.44
C LEU A 24 -2.84 0.72 -11.76
N ALA A 25 -2.66 -0.59 -11.65
CA ALA A 25 -2.84 -1.51 -12.78
C ALA A 25 -4.32 -1.75 -13.11
N ILE A 26 -5.22 -1.32 -12.22
CA ILE A 26 -6.68 -1.30 -12.42
C ILE A 26 -7.15 0.10 -12.83
N THR A 27 -8.20 0.16 -13.66
CA THR A 27 -8.63 1.42 -14.31
C THR A 27 -9.79 2.08 -13.57
N VAL A 28 -9.68 3.39 -13.34
CA VAL A 28 -10.75 4.20 -12.74
C VAL A 28 -12.00 4.17 -13.63
N GLY A 29 -13.14 3.89 -13.04
CA GLY A 29 -14.42 3.77 -13.74
C GLY A 29 -14.88 2.32 -13.94
N ASP A 30 -13.96 1.35 -13.89
CA ASP A 30 -14.26 -0.08 -14.00
C ASP A 30 -14.94 -0.62 -12.73
N TYR A 31 -15.54 -1.80 -12.86
CA TYR A 31 -16.24 -2.49 -11.78
C TYR A 31 -15.52 -3.75 -11.36
N PHE A 32 -15.31 -3.90 -10.05
CA PHE A 32 -14.59 -5.02 -9.45
C PHE A 32 -15.45 -5.73 -8.41
N PRO A 33 -15.33 -7.05 -8.25
CA PRO A 33 -16.04 -7.79 -7.22
C PRO A 33 -15.48 -7.46 -5.83
N VAL A 34 -16.38 -7.25 -4.87
CA VAL A 34 -16.13 -6.96 -3.46
C VAL A 34 -17.13 -7.77 -2.63
N GLY A 35 -16.72 -8.96 -2.19
CA GLY A 35 -17.67 -9.98 -1.75
C GLY A 35 -18.68 -10.28 -2.86
N ASP A 36 -19.97 -10.29 -2.53
CA ASP A 36 -21.05 -10.57 -3.48
C ASP A 36 -21.48 -9.36 -4.32
N ARG A 37 -20.77 -8.22 -4.24
CA ARG A 37 -21.17 -6.97 -4.90
C ARG A 37 -20.13 -6.50 -5.90
N MET A 38 -20.59 -5.98 -7.03
CA MET A 38 -19.74 -5.22 -7.94
C MET A 38 -19.62 -3.77 -7.46
N ARG A 39 -18.39 -3.25 -7.36
CA ARG A 39 -18.10 -1.88 -6.95
C ARG A 39 -17.32 -1.16 -8.05
N ARG A 40 -17.76 0.05 -8.36
CA ARG A 40 -17.03 0.94 -9.28
C ARG A 40 -15.79 1.51 -8.58
N LEU A 41 -14.64 1.46 -9.26
CA LEU A 41 -13.44 2.17 -8.82
C LEU A 41 -13.63 3.67 -9.08
N THR A 42 -13.93 4.44 -8.02
CA THR A 42 -14.05 5.89 -8.10
C THR A 42 -12.66 6.54 -8.03
N PRO A 43 -12.49 7.79 -8.53
CA PRO A 43 -11.21 8.49 -8.42
C PRO A 43 -10.68 8.56 -6.98
N ARG A 44 -11.56 8.90 -6.03
CA ARG A 44 -11.20 8.96 -4.60
C ARG A 44 -10.77 7.61 -4.03
N LEU A 45 -11.42 6.52 -4.44
CA LEU A 45 -11.02 5.19 -4.00
C LEU A 45 -9.69 4.76 -4.63
N ALA A 46 -9.43 5.15 -5.88
CA ALA A 46 -8.16 4.90 -6.54
C ALA A 46 -7.00 5.63 -5.86
N GLU A 47 -7.18 6.90 -5.49
CA GLU A 47 -6.19 7.67 -4.71
C GLU A 47 -5.88 6.98 -3.38
N ALA A 48 -6.92 6.59 -2.63
CA ALA A 48 -6.75 5.86 -1.38
C ALA A 48 -6.06 4.50 -1.58
N THR A 49 -6.35 3.81 -2.68
CA THR A 49 -5.74 2.52 -3.04
C THR A 49 -4.24 2.68 -3.32
N ASN A 50 -3.86 3.71 -4.09
CA ASN A 50 -2.45 4.03 -4.34
C ASN A 50 -1.71 4.38 -3.04
N ALA A 51 -2.29 5.25 -2.20
CA ALA A 51 -1.68 5.62 -0.93
C ALA A 51 -1.50 4.41 -0.02
N ALA A 52 -2.54 3.57 0.11
CA ALA A 52 -2.48 2.36 0.91
C ALA A 52 -1.47 1.35 0.37
N ARG A 53 -1.38 1.19 -0.96
CA ARG A 53 -0.38 0.32 -1.60
C ARG A 53 1.04 0.72 -1.22
N SER A 54 1.38 2.01 -1.30
CA SER A 54 2.71 2.51 -0.92
C SER A 54 3.04 2.17 0.54
N VAL A 55 2.10 2.43 1.46
CA VAL A 55 2.26 2.07 2.89
C VAL A 55 2.46 0.57 3.07
N LEU A 56 1.69 -0.27 2.38
CA LEU A 56 1.78 -1.72 2.54
C LEU A 56 3.07 -2.31 1.95
N ILE A 57 3.64 -1.70 0.92
CA ILE A 57 4.96 -2.09 0.40
C ILE A 57 6.03 -1.79 1.44
N GLU A 58 5.98 -0.63 2.11
CA GLU A 58 6.90 -0.28 3.20
C GLU A 58 6.76 -1.27 4.38
N VAL A 59 5.54 -1.58 4.80
CA VAL A 59 5.28 -2.63 5.81
C VAL A 59 5.85 -3.98 5.38
N ALA A 60 5.72 -4.34 4.09
CA ALA A 60 6.27 -5.58 3.55
C ALA A 60 7.81 -5.60 3.56
N GLN A 61 8.45 -4.45 3.31
CA GLN A 61 9.91 -4.28 3.35
C GLN A 61 10.48 -4.62 4.74
N HIS A 62 9.78 -4.20 5.80
CA HIS A 62 10.15 -4.49 7.19
C HIS A 62 9.72 -5.88 7.67
N ARG A 63 9.03 -6.66 6.83
CA ARG A 63 8.45 -7.96 7.18
C ARG A 63 7.43 -7.88 8.32
N GLU A 64 6.67 -6.79 8.35
CA GLU A 64 5.69 -6.52 9.38
C GLU A 64 4.26 -6.74 8.88
N VAL A 65 3.30 -6.54 9.78
CA VAL A 65 1.87 -6.39 9.51
C VAL A 65 1.42 -5.05 10.07
N ILE A 66 0.31 -4.53 9.55
CA ILE A 66 -0.28 -3.26 9.99
C ILE A 66 -1.75 -3.47 10.36
N THR A 67 -2.24 -2.76 11.37
CA THR A 67 -3.66 -2.85 11.72
C THR A 67 -4.53 -1.98 10.80
N TYR A 68 -5.83 -2.28 10.73
CA TYR A 68 -6.81 -1.42 10.06
C TYR A 68 -6.77 0.05 10.56
N GLY A 69 -6.51 0.24 11.86
CA GLY A 69 -6.41 1.58 12.46
C GLY A 69 -5.18 2.34 11.97
N GLU A 70 -4.02 1.69 12.05
CA GLU A 70 -2.75 2.26 11.61
C GLU A 70 -2.76 2.55 10.11
N LEU A 71 -3.27 1.63 9.28
CA LEU A 71 -3.37 1.88 7.84
C LEU A 71 -4.25 3.11 7.54
N SER A 72 -5.37 3.26 8.25
CA SER A 72 -6.26 4.43 8.11
C SER A 72 -5.47 5.70 8.39
N ASP A 73 -4.69 5.69 9.48
CA ASP A 73 -3.96 6.86 9.94
C ASP A 73 -2.82 7.21 8.97
N SER A 74 -2.09 6.21 8.46
CA SER A 74 -1.04 6.38 7.46
C SER A 74 -1.54 6.96 6.13
N ILE A 75 -2.79 6.71 5.75
CA ILE A 75 -3.42 7.30 4.54
C ILE A 75 -4.22 8.58 4.85
N GLY A 76 -3.93 9.26 5.96
CA GLY A 76 -4.55 10.52 6.35
C GLY A 76 -6.04 10.40 6.70
N ARG A 77 -6.48 9.23 7.17
CA ARG A 77 -7.88 8.88 7.48
C ARG A 77 -8.83 9.06 6.30
N SER A 78 -8.32 8.99 5.07
CA SER A 78 -9.13 9.09 3.85
C SER A 78 -10.20 7.99 3.72
N VAL A 79 -9.94 6.83 4.36
CA VAL A 79 -10.88 5.72 4.56
C VAL A 79 -10.84 5.27 6.03
N LEU A 80 -12.00 5.18 6.68
CA LEU A 80 -12.10 4.73 8.07
C LEU A 80 -11.96 3.21 8.19
N PRO A 81 -11.46 2.67 9.32
CA PRO A 81 -11.24 1.23 9.52
C PRO A 81 -12.45 0.34 9.18
N ARG A 82 -13.65 0.71 9.64
CA ARG A 82 -14.92 -0.02 9.34
C ARG A 82 -15.38 0.03 7.88
N HIS A 83 -14.74 0.83 7.05
CA HIS A 83 -15.08 1.01 5.63
C HIS A 83 -13.95 0.55 4.70
N MET A 84 -12.97 -0.18 5.22
CA MET A 84 -11.81 -0.63 4.44
C MET A 84 -12.08 -1.80 3.50
N GLY A 85 -13.20 -2.52 3.62
CA GLY A 85 -13.49 -3.68 2.76
C GLY A 85 -13.32 -3.41 1.25
N PRO A 86 -13.94 -2.36 0.68
CA PRO A 86 -13.72 -1.97 -0.71
C PRO A 86 -12.27 -1.58 -1.01
N LEU A 87 -11.60 -0.84 -0.13
CA LEU A 87 -10.19 -0.45 -0.30
C LEU A 87 -9.29 -1.68 -0.42
N LEU A 88 -9.38 -2.61 0.53
CA LEU A 88 -8.58 -3.84 0.54
C LEU A 88 -8.87 -4.72 -0.67
N SER A 89 -10.12 -4.74 -1.14
CA SER A 89 -10.47 -5.45 -2.38
C SER A 89 -9.80 -4.81 -3.60
N MET A 90 -9.77 -3.47 -3.71
CA MET A 90 -9.07 -2.81 -4.82
C MET A 90 -7.57 -3.07 -4.78
N ILE A 91 -6.96 -3.09 -3.58
CA ILE A 91 -5.54 -3.46 -3.41
C ILE A 91 -5.30 -4.89 -3.91
N ALA A 92 -6.17 -5.85 -3.55
CA ALA A 92 -6.06 -7.23 -4.00
C ALA A 92 -6.19 -7.35 -5.54
N HIS A 93 -7.13 -6.62 -6.15
CA HIS A 93 -7.29 -6.58 -7.61
C HIS A 93 -6.10 -5.94 -8.32
N ASP A 94 -5.56 -4.84 -7.78
CA ASP A 94 -4.35 -4.21 -8.30
C ASP A 94 -3.14 -5.17 -8.23
N CYS A 95 -2.94 -5.85 -7.09
CA CYS A 95 -1.89 -6.85 -6.96
C CYS A 95 -2.07 -8.00 -7.97
N ALA A 96 -3.30 -8.52 -8.12
CA ALA A 96 -3.59 -9.58 -9.08
C ALA A 96 -3.32 -9.15 -10.53
N ALA A 97 -3.71 -7.93 -10.90
CA ALA A 97 -3.44 -7.37 -12.24
C ALA A 97 -1.93 -7.19 -12.50
N ARG A 98 -1.12 -7.00 -11.45
CA ARG A 98 0.34 -6.92 -11.51
C ARG A 98 1.05 -8.29 -11.43
N GLY A 99 0.32 -9.38 -11.17
CA GLY A 99 0.91 -10.70 -10.91
C GLY A 99 1.66 -10.77 -9.57
N GLU A 100 1.20 -10.02 -8.58
CA GLU A 100 1.84 -9.85 -7.26
C GLU A 100 1.07 -10.55 -6.15
N PRO A 101 1.75 -10.91 -5.03
CA PRO A 101 1.05 -11.35 -3.84
C PRO A 101 0.19 -10.23 -3.26
N SER A 102 -0.94 -10.61 -2.64
CA SER A 102 -1.94 -9.66 -2.16
C SER A 102 -1.45 -8.93 -0.92
N LEU A 103 -1.09 -7.65 -1.06
CA LEU A 103 -0.71 -6.78 0.05
C LEU A 103 -1.81 -6.67 1.13
N ALA A 104 -3.07 -6.95 0.79
CA ALA A 104 -4.16 -6.97 1.76
C ALA A 104 -3.96 -8.03 2.87
N SER A 105 -3.13 -9.05 2.67
CA SER A 105 -2.79 -10.04 3.72
C SER A 105 -1.97 -9.46 4.88
N LEU A 106 -1.42 -8.25 4.71
CA LEU A 106 -0.65 -7.54 5.73
C LEU A 106 -1.55 -6.73 6.67
N VAL A 107 -2.83 -6.54 6.33
CA VAL A 107 -3.77 -5.72 7.11
C VAL A 107 -4.55 -6.60 8.07
N VAL A 108 -4.30 -6.43 9.36
CA VAL A 108 -4.83 -7.32 10.40
C VAL A 108 -5.70 -6.60 11.42
N SER A 109 -6.53 -7.35 12.12
CA SER A 109 -7.25 -6.88 13.30
C SER A 109 -6.27 -6.73 14.47
N ALA A 110 -6.32 -5.59 15.15
CA ALA A 110 -5.55 -5.39 16.38
C ALA A 110 -5.91 -6.39 17.49
N ALA A 111 -7.13 -6.94 17.47
CA ALA A 111 -7.59 -7.88 18.49
C ALA A 111 -7.13 -9.32 18.24
N THR A 112 -7.01 -9.74 16.97
CA THR A 112 -6.73 -11.14 16.61
C THR A 112 -5.36 -11.35 15.96
N GLY A 113 -4.71 -10.27 15.50
CA GLY A 113 -3.48 -10.37 14.71
C GLY A 113 -3.70 -10.97 13.32
N GLU A 114 -4.94 -11.15 12.88
CA GLU A 114 -5.28 -11.76 11.59
C GLU A 114 -6.26 -10.91 10.77
N VAL A 115 -6.36 -11.23 9.48
CA VAL A 115 -7.29 -10.56 8.55
C VAL A 115 -8.74 -10.68 9.01
N GLY A 116 -9.55 -9.66 8.76
CA GLY A 116 -10.95 -9.57 9.19
C GLY A 116 -11.95 -10.42 8.40
N THR A 117 -11.51 -11.52 7.78
CA THR A 117 -12.37 -12.49 7.09
C THR A 117 -12.57 -13.74 7.95
N GLU A 118 -13.72 -14.40 7.80
CA GLU A 118 -14.02 -15.64 8.54
C GLU A 118 -13.04 -16.76 8.19
N ASP A 119 -12.77 -16.94 6.89
CA ASP A 119 -11.66 -17.76 6.41
C ASP A 119 -10.42 -16.89 6.23
N SER A 120 -9.43 -17.05 7.10
CA SER A 120 -8.13 -16.36 7.03
C SER A 120 -7.02 -17.22 6.43
N SER A 121 -7.30 -18.46 5.99
CA SER A 121 -6.28 -19.41 5.51
C SER A 121 -5.50 -18.93 4.29
N TRP A 122 -6.09 -18.04 3.50
CA TRP A 122 -5.46 -17.41 2.34
C TRP A 122 -4.35 -16.40 2.72
N ALA A 123 -4.42 -15.80 3.92
CA ALA A 123 -3.58 -14.67 4.27
C ALA A 123 -2.13 -15.04 4.64
N PRO A 124 -1.85 -16.07 5.47
CA PRO A 124 -0.48 -16.44 5.80
C PRO A 124 0.45 -16.71 4.61
N PRO A 125 0.08 -17.52 3.59
CA PRO A 125 0.97 -17.75 2.45
C PRO A 125 1.18 -16.48 1.61
N GLN A 126 0.17 -15.62 1.47
CA GLN A 126 0.29 -14.34 0.75
C GLN A 126 1.19 -13.35 1.50
N ARG A 127 1.10 -13.31 2.84
CA ARG A 127 1.94 -12.49 3.72
C ARG A 127 3.42 -12.85 3.57
N LEU A 128 3.73 -14.15 3.63
CA LEU A 128 5.08 -14.65 3.39
C LEU A 128 5.59 -14.29 1.99
N ALA A 129 4.74 -14.40 0.96
CA ALA A 129 5.09 -14.02 -0.40
C ALA A 129 5.34 -12.51 -0.55
N CYS A 130 4.57 -11.65 0.15
CA CYS A 130 4.83 -10.21 0.20
C CYS A 130 6.21 -9.93 0.79
N TRP A 131 6.52 -10.52 1.95
CA TRP A 131 7.83 -10.36 2.60
C TRP A 131 8.98 -10.95 1.78
N ALA A 132 8.76 -12.02 1.02
CA ALA A 132 9.77 -12.56 0.11
C ALA A 132 10.02 -11.64 -1.10
N ARG A 133 8.97 -10.99 -1.61
CA ARG A 133 9.05 -10.10 -2.76
C ARG A 133 9.65 -8.74 -2.43
N TRP A 134 9.18 -8.10 -1.36
CA TRP A 134 9.54 -6.74 -1.00
C TRP A 134 10.41 -6.63 0.24
N GLY A 135 10.50 -7.67 1.07
CA GLY A 135 11.32 -7.65 2.28
C GLY A 135 12.76 -7.28 1.98
N GLU A 136 13.31 -6.34 2.73
CA GLU A 136 14.71 -5.96 2.57
C GLU A 136 15.58 -7.20 2.77
N LYS A 137 16.40 -7.48 1.76
CA LYS A 137 17.52 -8.40 1.94
C LYS A 137 18.51 -7.63 2.79
N TRP A 138 18.53 -7.93 4.07
CA TRP A 138 19.58 -7.51 5.00
C TRP A 138 20.91 -7.60 4.26
N ALA A 139 21.48 -6.44 3.91
CA ALA A 139 22.82 -6.37 3.38
C ALA A 139 23.74 -6.89 4.49
N ASN A 140 24.51 -7.92 4.16
CA ASN A 140 25.45 -8.59 5.04
C ASN A 140 26.24 -7.59 5.90
N GLY A 141 26.20 -7.78 7.23
CA GLY A 141 27.31 -7.41 8.09
C GLY A 141 28.38 -8.50 8.03
#